data_AF-A0AAW0ABA9-F1
#
_entry.id   AF-A0AAW0ABA9-F1
#
_cell.length_a   1.000
_cell.length_b   1.000
_cell.length_c   1.000
_cell.angle_alpha   90.00
_cell.angle_beta   90.00
_cell.angle_gamma   90.00
#
_symmetry.space_group_name_H-M   'P 1'
#
loop_
_entity.id
_entity.type
_entity.pdbx_description
1 polymer ?
#
loop_
_entity_poly.entity_id
_entity_poly.type
_entity_poly.pdbx_seq_one_letter_code
_entity_poly.pdbx_strand_id
1 'polypeptide(L)'
;MSTSRNSDSRYRKLATAPPRGHKKNTNCTCLCRIAVHPLIHDLVRSLQNAFLVWLNSSSYWTKDTPFFTDRPHPDSPALIVAWIMSRCDSKDAQGRVIPTAQIRQSYSYAQKMRAAMTHAFGHNHGLGKAKWHKDDRGIWKGNPSVSDTVSGYLVNLRRTKTRSGEGSTTAKAIRHETLKKIYDFNQAENRSVPTPYVPGRRNHNDAWGSPRVRLQTYALMLICFWCLLRSDEAVRITFDDLEFIPADATTPSSFELTLRWRKTDQFGQVKPFRLYMRDECEAHLCPVRAIAAWISSAQKESGPLFRKMNSGDLVSDEPLASDTFLEWFRNCLFDVDDPFPSGTHAFRRAGCQHLSSYLPWGGRHIADWGGWSTFATFPIRMMLAGTSEMPSGAGHGAGEGLQNVGKDIEQVQFCKGDGEDENHPKGSNDDDTAEMIEEVAEDEGD
;
A
#
# COMPACT_ATOMS: atom_id res chain seq x y z
N MET A 1 -18.32 -15.14 54.11
CA MET A 1 -19.62 -15.31 53.39
C MET A 1 -20.05 -13.98 52.80
N SER A 2 -20.92 -13.99 51.78
CA SER A 2 -21.79 -12.88 51.31
C SER A 2 -21.18 -11.46 51.19
N THR A 3 -20.83 -10.91 50.01
CA THR A 3 -21.69 -10.39 48.91
C THR A 3 -22.52 -9.13 49.27
N SER A 4 -22.73 -8.12 48.41
CA SER A 4 -22.13 -7.71 47.10
C SER A 4 -22.85 -6.44 46.57
N ARG A 5 -22.30 -5.78 45.52
CA ARG A 5 -23.00 -4.84 44.59
C ARG A 5 -23.43 -3.47 45.22
N ASN A 6 -23.70 -2.39 44.47
CA ASN A 6 -23.59 -2.15 43.02
C ASN A 6 -23.25 -0.70 42.62
N SER A 7 -22.57 -0.56 41.48
CA SER A 7 -22.72 0.42 40.37
C SER A 7 -23.24 1.88 40.53
N ASP A 8 -22.58 2.75 39.76
CA ASP A 8 -23.04 3.97 39.05
C ASP A 8 -23.42 5.25 39.85
N SER A 9 -22.63 6.31 39.63
CA SER A 9 -23.05 7.70 39.76
C SER A 9 -22.15 8.67 38.97
N ARG A 10 -22.32 8.67 37.64
CA ARG A 10 -22.21 9.83 36.70
C ARG A 10 -21.36 11.05 37.12
N TYR A 11 -20.34 11.32 36.30
CA TYR A 11 -19.63 12.60 36.10
C TYR A 11 -20.31 13.87 36.64
N ARG A 12 -19.61 14.62 37.51
CA ARG A 12 -19.95 16.03 37.83
C ARG A 12 -18.74 16.83 38.32
N LYS A 13 -18.76 18.14 38.03
CA LYS A 13 -17.72 19.18 38.24
C LYS A 13 -16.55 19.04 37.24
N LEU A 14 -16.41 19.87 36.20
CA LEU A 14 -16.25 21.34 36.11
C LEU A 14 -14.88 21.84 36.58
N ALA A 15 -14.03 22.16 35.60
CA ALA A 15 -12.83 23.01 35.76
C ALA A 15 -12.73 23.97 34.56
N THR A 16 -13.00 25.23 34.84
CA THR A 16 -12.95 26.45 34.00
C THR A 16 -11.91 26.51 32.87
N ALA A 17 -12.31 27.03 31.70
CA ALA A 17 -11.40 27.41 30.61
C ALA A 17 -11.24 28.95 30.50
N PRO A 18 -10.05 29.48 30.15
CA PRO A 18 -9.83 30.89 29.83
C PRO A 18 -10.27 31.26 28.38
N PRO A 19 -10.44 32.56 28.05
CA PRO A 19 -11.22 33.00 26.89
C PRO A 19 -10.50 32.94 25.53
N ARG A 20 -11.31 32.89 24.46
CA ARG A 20 -10.87 32.86 23.06
C ARG A 20 -10.43 34.25 22.57
N GLY A 21 -9.22 34.37 22.04
CA GLY A 21 -8.79 35.55 21.28
C GLY A 21 -8.99 35.36 19.77
N HIS A 22 -9.83 36.17 19.14
CA HIS A 22 -9.97 36.17 17.68
C HIS A 22 -8.70 36.71 17.00
N LYS A 23 -8.07 35.92 16.12
CA LYS A 23 -7.18 36.42 15.07
C LYS A 23 -7.62 35.90 13.71
N LYS A 24 -7.58 36.82 12.74
CA LYS A 24 -8.26 36.80 11.43
C LYS A 24 -7.90 35.59 10.57
N ASN A 25 -8.86 35.13 9.76
CA ASN A 25 -8.60 34.24 8.63
C ASN A 25 -7.60 34.90 7.66
N THR A 26 -6.52 34.19 7.34
CA THR A 26 -5.65 34.47 6.18
C THR A 26 -5.32 33.15 5.49
N ASN A 27 -5.88 32.97 4.29
CA ASN A 27 -5.78 31.84 3.36
C ASN A 27 -4.64 30.85 3.63
N CYS A 28 -4.98 29.69 4.18
CA CYS A 28 -4.00 28.63 4.48
C CYS A 28 -3.67 27.82 3.21
N THR A 29 -2.78 28.36 2.36
CA THR A 29 -2.19 27.62 1.24
C THR A 29 -1.21 26.58 1.76
N CYS A 30 -1.74 25.40 2.11
CA CYS A 30 -0.98 24.25 2.62
C CYS A 30 -0.02 23.66 1.56
N LEU A 31 1.07 24.38 1.26
CA LEU A 31 2.24 23.85 0.56
C LEU A 31 2.80 22.69 1.39
N CYS A 32 2.52 21.47 0.95
CA CYS A 32 2.95 20.24 1.61
C CYS A 32 4.47 20.05 1.48
N ARG A 33 5.22 20.81 2.28
CA ARG A 33 6.66 20.62 2.52
C ARG A 33 6.86 19.33 3.30
N ILE A 34 6.91 18.21 2.57
CA ILE A 34 7.41 16.95 3.11
C ILE A 34 8.85 17.21 3.58
N ALA A 35 9.07 17.23 4.89
CA ALA A 35 10.41 17.26 5.46
C ALA A 35 11.10 15.92 5.15
N VAL A 36 11.88 15.91 4.08
CA VAL A 36 12.64 14.72 3.65
C VAL A 36 13.72 14.43 4.69
N HIS A 37 13.65 13.25 5.31
CA HIS A 37 14.57 12.82 6.37
C HIS A 37 16.04 12.95 5.90
N PRO A 38 16.99 13.40 6.74
CA PRO A 38 18.36 13.74 6.30
C PRO A 38 19.05 12.66 5.46
N LEU A 39 18.97 11.40 5.91
CA LEU A 39 19.51 10.23 5.20
C LEU A 39 18.98 10.05 3.75
N ILE A 40 17.75 10.48 3.48
CA ILE A 40 17.15 10.43 2.14
C ILE A 40 17.70 11.57 1.28
N HIS A 41 17.90 12.77 1.86
CA HIS A 41 18.49 13.90 1.15
C HIS A 41 19.94 13.59 0.73
N ASP A 42 20.74 12.98 1.61
CA ASP A 42 22.12 12.60 1.29
C ASP A 42 22.19 11.44 0.28
N LEU A 43 21.26 10.48 0.31
CA LEU A 43 21.13 9.47 -0.74
C LEU A 43 20.77 10.10 -2.10
N VAL A 44 19.86 11.07 -2.14
CA VAL A 44 19.48 11.80 -3.36
C VAL A 44 20.67 12.60 -3.92
N ARG A 45 21.38 13.34 -3.06
CA ARG A 45 22.60 14.08 -3.42
C ARG A 45 23.72 13.14 -3.91
N SER A 46 23.92 12.00 -3.26
CA SER A 46 24.89 10.97 -3.67
C SER A 46 24.57 10.43 -5.06
N LEU A 47 23.30 10.13 -5.35
CA LEU A 47 22.85 9.69 -6.68
C LEU A 47 23.00 10.79 -7.75
N GLN A 48 22.75 12.06 -7.42
CA GLN A 48 22.99 13.19 -8.32
C GLN A 48 24.47 13.34 -8.67
N ASN A 49 25.35 13.24 -7.68
CA ASN A 49 26.81 13.25 -7.90
C ASN A 49 27.27 12.05 -8.72
N ALA A 50 26.74 10.84 -8.45
CA ALA A 50 27.05 9.63 -9.20
C ALA A 50 26.56 9.66 -10.67
N PHE A 51 25.52 10.44 -10.97
CA PHE A 51 25.13 10.76 -12.34
C PHE A 51 26.15 11.70 -13.00
N LEU A 52 26.53 12.81 -12.35
CA LEU A 52 27.47 13.78 -12.93
C LEU A 52 28.88 13.19 -13.16
N VAL A 53 29.37 12.36 -12.23
CA VAL A 53 30.63 11.62 -12.41
C VAL A 53 30.55 10.67 -13.62
N TRP A 54 29.43 9.96 -13.78
CA TRP A 54 29.22 9.09 -14.94
C TRP A 54 29.16 9.90 -16.24
N LEU A 55 28.40 11.01 -16.27
CA LEU A 55 28.22 11.86 -17.44
C LEU A 55 29.57 12.44 -17.91
N ASN A 56 30.38 12.93 -16.98
CA ASN A 56 31.73 13.42 -17.26
C ASN A 56 32.70 12.34 -17.76
N SER A 57 32.46 11.06 -17.42
CA SER A 57 33.26 9.92 -17.90
C SER A 57 32.78 9.33 -19.24
N SER A 58 31.57 9.66 -19.68
CA SER A 58 30.90 8.99 -20.80
C SER A 58 30.97 9.72 -22.14
N SER A 59 31.58 10.91 -22.16
CA SER A 59 31.77 11.80 -23.34
C SER A 59 30.50 12.18 -24.13
N TYR A 60 29.29 11.96 -23.60
CA TYR A 60 28.04 12.41 -24.22
C TYR A 60 27.64 13.86 -23.87
N TRP A 61 28.51 14.59 -23.17
CA TRP A 61 28.23 15.96 -22.70
C TRP A 61 29.52 16.79 -22.68
N THR A 62 29.45 18.03 -23.16
CA THR A 62 30.56 18.99 -23.11
C THR A 62 30.56 19.75 -21.77
N LYS A 63 31.74 20.07 -21.24
CA LYS A 63 31.89 20.59 -19.87
C LYS A 63 31.43 22.04 -19.68
N ASP A 64 31.11 22.71 -20.78
CA ASP A 64 30.94 24.16 -20.85
C ASP A 64 29.56 24.64 -20.34
N THR A 65 28.63 23.71 -20.08
CA THR A 65 27.32 24.03 -19.49
C THR A 65 26.92 23.03 -18.38
N PRO A 66 26.27 23.50 -17.31
CA PRO A 66 25.79 22.64 -16.23
C PRO A 66 24.56 21.82 -16.69
N PHE A 67 24.65 20.50 -16.62
CA PHE A 67 23.57 19.60 -17.05
C PHE A 67 22.28 19.75 -16.22
N PHE A 68 22.39 20.05 -14.93
CA PHE A 68 21.25 20.41 -14.10
C PHE A 68 21.06 21.93 -14.15
N THR A 69 19.93 22.35 -14.72
CA THR A 69 19.61 23.73 -15.09
C THR A 69 18.08 23.92 -15.16
N ASP A 70 17.61 25.18 -15.12
CA ASP A 70 16.20 25.55 -15.39
C ASP A 70 15.81 25.38 -16.87
N ARG A 71 16.79 25.16 -17.77
CA ARG A 71 16.58 24.93 -19.21
C ARG A 71 17.33 23.68 -19.68
N PRO A 72 16.83 22.46 -19.39
CA PRO A 72 17.55 21.22 -19.70
C PRO A 72 17.68 20.98 -21.20
N HIS A 73 18.71 20.24 -21.60
CA HIS A 73 18.94 19.87 -23.00
C HIS A 73 17.80 18.96 -23.52
N PRO A 74 17.44 19.02 -24.83
CA PRO A 74 16.50 18.09 -25.45
C PRO A 74 16.79 16.62 -25.11
N ASP A 75 18.07 16.25 -25.05
CA ASP A 75 18.53 14.87 -24.81
C ASP A 75 18.66 14.48 -23.33
N SER A 76 18.36 15.39 -22.38
CA SER A 76 18.39 15.06 -20.94
C SER A 76 17.60 13.79 -20.58
N PRO A 77 16.42 13.48 -21.18
CA PRO A 77 15.75 12.19 -21.01
C PRO A 77 16.58 10.97 -21.46
N ALA A 78 17.27 11.08 -22.61
CA ALA A 78 18.08 9.99 -23.16
C ALA A 78 19.33 9.74 -22.30
N LEU A 79 19.95 10.81 -21.80
CA LEU A 79 21.11 10.73 -20.90
C LEU A 79 20.74 10.12 -19.53
N ILE A 80 19.54 10.43 -19.00
CA ILE A 80 18.98 9.75 -17.81
C ILE A 80 18.78 8.25 -18.08
N VAL A 81 18.23 7.88 -19.24
CA VAL A 81 18.06 6.46 -19.63
C VAL A 81 19.41 5.76 -19.74
N ALA A 82 20.38 6.35 -20.43
CA ALA A 82 21.72 5.80 -20.62
C ALA A 82 22.46 5.54 -19.30
N TRP A 83 22.33 6.43 -18.31
CA TRP A 83 22.87 6.21 -16.96
C TRP A 83 22.21 5.04 -16.23
N ILE A 84 20.88 4.91 -16.33
CA ILE A 84 20.16 3.78 -15.73
C ILE A 84 20.55 2.47 -16.42
N MET A 85 20.65 2.45 -17.76
CA MET A 85 21.14 1.31 -18.53
C MET A 85 22.52 0.86 -18.04
N SER A 86 23.49 1.79 -17.93
CA SER A 86 24.87 1.49 -17.55
C SER A 86 25.06 0.97 -16.11
N ARG A 87 24.02 1.00 -15.27
CA ARG A 87 24.06 0.51 -13.87
C ARG A 87 23.13 -0.67 -13.62
N CYS A 88 22.02 -0.75 -14.34
CA CYS A 88 20.95 -1.69 -14.05
C CYS A 88 20.74 -2.76 -15.13
N ASP A 89 21.06 -2.48 -16.40
CA ASP A 89 20.73 -3.37 -17.52
C ASP A 89 21.87 -4.35 -17.85
N SER A 90 21.60 -5.23 -18.81
CA SER A 90 22.55 -6.16 -19.42
C SER A 90 23.37 -5.55 -20.55
N LYS A 91 22.96 -4.38 -21.06
CA LYS A 91 23.61 -3.65 -22.16
C LYS A 91 23.71 -2.16 -21.84
N ASP A 92 24.75 -1.51 -22.34
CA ASP A 92 24.86 -0.05 -22.30
C ASP A 92 24.10 0.64 -23.45
N ALA A 93 24.18 1.97 -23.50
CA ALA A 93 23.52 2.79 -24.52
C ALA A 93 24.12 2.63 -25.94
N GLN A 94 25.22 1.89 -26.10
CA GLN A 94 25.81 1.51 -27.38
C GLN A 94 25.49 0.05 -27.75
N GLY A 95 24.65 -0.62 -26.96
CA GLY A 95 24.28 -2.02 -27.14
C GLY A 95 25.36 -3.02 -26.73
N ARG A 96 26.50 -2.56 -26.18
CA ARG A 96 27.59 -3.42 -25.71
C ARG A 96 27.12 -4.17 -24.46
N VAL A 97 27.40 -5.47 -24.40
CA VAL A 97 27.00 -6.31 -23.25
C VAL A 97 27.87 -5.97 -22.04
N ILE A 98 27.24 -5.58 -20.93
CA ILE A 98 27.92 -5.28 -19.68
C ILE A 98 28.36 -6.61 -19.03
N PRO A 99 29.66 -6.84 -18.74
CA PRO A 99 30.15 -8.14 -18.29
C PRO A 99 29.42 -8.68 -17.06
N THR A 100 29.11 -9.98 -17.06
CA THR A 100 28.34 -10.67 -16.00
C THR A 100 28.99 -10.60 -14.61
N ALA A 101 30.31 -10.37 -14.54
CA ALA A 101 31.04 -10.16 -13.29
C ALA A 101 30.74 -8.81 -12.59
N GLN A 102 30.11 -7.84 -13.27
CA GLN A 102 29.67 -6.60 -12.64
C GLN A 102 28.29 -6.80 -12.00
N ILE A 103 28.17 -6.46 -10.71
CA ILE A 103 26.90 -6.52 -9.96
C ILE A 103 25.93 -5.49 -10.55
N ARG A 104 24.97 -5.97 -11.35
CA ARG A 104 23.91 -5.14 -11.95
C ARG A 104 22.89 -4.73 -10.88
N GLN A 105 22.61 -3.44 -10.80
CA GLN A 105 21.68 -2.88 -9.83
C GLN A 105 20.22 -3.28 -10.11
N SER A 106 19.41 -3.33 -9.05
CA SER A 106 18.00 -3.75 -9.13
C SER A 106 17.08 -2.70 -9.76
N TYR A 107 15.89 -3.11 -10.21
CA TYR A 107 14.84 -2.20 -10.65
C TYR A 107 14.47 -1.18 -9.55
N SER A 108 14.45 -1.61 -8.29
CA SER A 108 14.24 -0.74 -7.13
C SER A 108 15.33 0.34 -7.01
N TYR A 109 16.57 0.06 -7.44
CA TYR A 109 17.65 1.05 -7.54
C TYR A 109 17.47 1.97 -8.74
N ALA A 110 17.06 1.46 -9.91
CA ALA A 110 16.69 2.27 -11.08
C ALA A 110 15.57 3.29 -10.76
N GLN A 111 14.60 2.92 -9.92
CA GLN A 111 13.58 3.85 -9.41
C GLN A 111 14.17 4.96 -8.52
N LYS A 112 15.16 4.64 -7.66
CA LYS A 112 15.89 5.65 -6.86
C LYS A 112 16.70 6.60 -7.75
N MET A 113 17.38 6.07 -8.77
CA MET A 113 18.11 6.86 -9.77
C MET A 113 17.18 7.87 -10.46
N ARG A 114 16.02 7.42 -10.97
CA ARG A 114 15.01 8.33 -11.54
C ARG A 114 14.52 9.37 -10.52
N ALA A 115 14.21 8.95 -9.28
CA ALA A 115 13.72 9.86 -8.25
C ALA A 115 14.73 10.97 -7.91
N ALA A 116 16.03 10.65 -7.87
CA ALA A 116 17.09 11.64 -7.67
C ALA A 116 17.17 12.66 -8.82
N MET A 117 16.96 12.23 -10.07
CA MET A 117 16.86 13.15 -11.22
C MET A 117 15.58 14.00 -11.16
N THR A 118 14.44 13.42 -10.76
CA THR A 118 13.19 14.15 -10.56
C THR A 118 13.34 15.24 -9.51
N HIS A 119 14.08 14.98 -8.43
CA HIS A 119 14.39 15.97 -7.39
C HIS A 119 15.33 17.06 -7.91
N ALA A 120 16.37 16.71 -8.69
CA ALA A 120 17.29 17.69 -9.25
C ALA A 120 16.54 18.72 -10.11
N PHE A 121 15.94 18.29 -11.22
CA PHE A 121 15.20 19.17 -12.11
C PHE A 121 13.98 19.81 -11.42
N GLY A 122 13.22 19.03 -10.65
CA GLY A 122 11.93 19.44 -10.12
C GLY A 122 11.97 20.34 -8.90
N HIS A 123 12.93 20.12 -7.99
CA HIS A 123 13.07 20.89 -6.75
C HIS A 123 14.25 21.85 -6.81
N ASN A 124 15.46 21.36 -7.17
CA ASN A 124 16.66 22.20 -7.18
C ASN A 124 16.62 23.26 -8.30
N HIS A 125 15.98 22.95 -9.44
CA HIS A 125 15.90 23.84 -10.62
C HIS A 125 14.46 24.25 -10.99
N GLY A 126 13.50 24.11 -10.07
CA GLY A 126 12.17 24.72 -10.18
C GLY A 126 11.20 24.15 -11.24
N LEU A 127 11.60 23.17 -12.06
CA LEU A 127 10.76 22.60 -13.13
C LEU A 127 9.56 21.77 -12.62
N GLY A 128 9.46 21.55 -11.31
CA GLY A 128 8.38 20.84 -10.66
C GLY A 128 8.19 19.41 -11.17
N LYS A 129 6.93 19.07 -11.45
CA LYS A 129 6.50 17.73 -11.90
C LYS A 129 5.80 17.76 -13.27
N ALA A 130 5.88 18.87 -13.99
CA ALA A 130 5.27 18.98 -15.32
C ALA A 130 5.89 17.96 -16.29
N LYS A 131 5.06 17.38 -17.16
CA LYS A 131 5.50 16.41 -18.18
C LYS A 131 6.51 17.08 -19.12
N TRP A 132 7.57 16.35 -19.51
CA TRP A 132 8.50 16.81 -20.54
C TRP A 132 7.78 16.93 -21.89
N HIS A 133 7.74 18.13 -22.45
CA HIS A 133 7.09 18.44 -23.73
C HIS A 133 7.84 19.58 -24.43
N LYS A 134 7.54 19.77 -25.72
CA LYS A 134 7.96 20.92 -26.51
C LYS A 134 6.79 21.92 -26.57
N ASP A 135 7.05 23.20 -26.38
CA ASP A 135 6.01 24.24 -26.53
C ASP A 135 5.87 24.74 -27.97
N ASP A 136 4.90 25.61 -28.20
CA ASP A 136 4.57 26.16 -29.53
C ASP A 136 5.69 27.01 -30.14
N ARG A 137 6.65 27.45 -29.33
CA ARG A 137 7.87 28.16 -29.75
C ARG A 137 9.04 27.22 -30.00
N GLY A 138 8.82 25.92 -29.90
CA GLY A 138 9.81 24.87 -30.07
C GLY A 138 10.73 24.66 -28.87
N ILE A 139 10.45 25.28 -27.72
CA ILE A 139 11.29 25.20 -26.51
C ILE A 139 10.83 24.03 -25.65
N TRP A 140 11.78 23.22 -25.16
CA TRP A 140 11.47 22.12 -24.25
C TRP A 140 11.19 22.60 -22.82
N LYS A 141 10.13 22.07 -22.21
CA LYS A 141 9.60 22.45 -20.90
C LYS A 141 9.19 21.23 -20.06
N GLY A 142 9.13 21.44 -18.76
CA GLY A 142 8.81 20.41 -17.76
C GLY A 142 10.05 19.66 -17.26
N ASN A 143 9.85 18.49 -16.67
CA ASN A 143 10.91 17.75 -15.99
C ASN A 143 11.39 16.54 -16.85
N PRO A 144 12.66 16.49 -17.31
CA PRO A 144 13.19 15.41 -18.16
C PRO A 144 12.99 14.00 -17.61
N SER A 145 13.04 13.82 -16.28
CA SER A 145 12.83 12.50 -15.67
C SER A 145 11.37 12.04 -15.71
N VAL A 146 10.42 12.94 -16.01
CA VAL A 146 8.98 12.71 -16.12
C VAL A 146 8.55 12.51 -17.59
N SER A 147 9.50 12.53 -18.52
CA SER A 147 9.29 12.19 -19.93
C SER A 147 8.71 10.79 -20.17
N ASP A 148 8.07 10.61 -21.32
CA ASP A 148 7.62 9.30 -21.79
C ASP A 148 8.81 8.38 -22.10
N THR A 149 9.93 8.93 -22.59
CA THR A 149 11.19 8.19 -22.85
C THR A 149 11.71 7.48 -21.59
N VAL A 150 11.87 8.22 -20.49
CA VAL A 150 12.33 7.65 -19.21
C VAL A 150 11.27 6.71 -18.60
N SER A 151 9.99 7.01 -18.79
CA SER A 151 8.88 6.19 -18.29
C SER A 151 8.78 4.84 -19.01
N GLY A 152 8.80 4.86 -20.34
CA GLY A 152 8.72 3.68 -21.21
C GLY A 152 9.96 2.79 -21.06
N TYR A 153 11.16 3.37 -20.98
CA TYR A 153 12.37 2.60 -20.68
C TYR A 153 12.24 1.86 -19.34
N LEU A 154 11.79 2.52 -18.27
CA LEU A 154 11.60 1.83 -16.98
C LEU A 154 10.50 0.76 -16.99
N VAL A 155 9.46 0.88 -17.83
CA VAL A 155 8.47 -0.19 -18.01
C VAL A 155 9.11 -1.40 -18.68
N ASN A 156 9.95 -1.19 -19.70
CA ASN A 156 10.66 -2.26 -20.38
C ASN A 156 11.76 -2.88 -19.53
N LEU A 157 12.58 -2.10 -18.84
CA LEU A 157 13.57 -2.59 -17.86
C LEU A 157 12.91 -3.47 -16.80
N ARG A 158 11.74 -3.08 -16.27
CA ARG A 158 10.99 -3.90 -15.31
C ARG A 158 10.59 -5.27 -15.89
N ARG A 159 10.11 -5.30 -17.13
CA ARG A 159 9.76 -6.54 -17.85
C ARG A 159 10.99 -7.42 -18.04
N THR A 160 12.11 -6.84 -18.50
CA THR A 160 13.40 -7.55 -18.67
C THR A 160 13.88 -8.13 -17.35
N LYS A 161 13.95 -7.34 -16.28
CA LYS A 161 14.36 -7.79 -14.94
C LYS A 161 13.48 -8.93 -14.40
N THR A 162 12.16 -8.81 -14.55
CA THR A 162 11.23 -9.87 -14.16
C THR A 162 11.49 -11.17 -14.94
N ARG A 163 11.76 -11.10 -16.25
CA ARG A 163 12.17 -12.24 -17.08
C ARG A 163 13.52 -12.84 -16.70
N SER A 164 14.43 -12.05 -16.13
CA SER A 164 15.73 -12.50 -15.63
C SER A 164 15.68 -13.02 -14.18
N GLY A 165 14.49 -13.33 -13.65
CA GLY A 165 14.33 -13.85 -12.29
C GLY A 165 14.42 -12.80 -11.18
N GLU A 166 14.63 -11.52 -11.49
CA GLU A 166 14.57 -10.44 -10.49
C GLU A 166 13.10 -10.17 -10.14
N GLY A 167 12.59 -10.98 -9.21
CA GLY A 167 11.25 -10.85 -8.67
C GLY A 167 11.02 -9.46 -8.06
N SER A 168 9.87 -8.85 -8.40
CA SER A 168 9.51 -7.51 -7.94
C SER A 168 9.35 -7.49 -6.41
N THR A 169 10.42 -7.05 -5.71
CA THR A 169 10.68 -7.00 -4.25
C THR A 169 9.57 -6.39 -3.39
N THR A 170 8.58 -5.75 -4.01
CA THR A 170 7.48 -4.99 -3.40
C THR A 170 6.09 -5.53 -3.77
N ALA A 171 6.02 -6.65 -4.51
CA ALA A 171 4.80 -7.07 -5.21
C ALA A 171 4.40 -8.56 -5.12
N LYS A 172 5.24 -9.46 -4.57
CA LYS A 172 4.76 -10.81 -4.18
C LYS A 172 3.97 -10.71 -2.85
N ALA A 173 3.02 -11.62 -2.64
CA ALA A 173 2.29 -11.75 -1.39
C ALA A 173 3.10 -12.56 -0.36
N ILE A 174 2.85 -12.37 0.94
CA ILE A 174 3.32 -13.34 1.95
C ILE A 174 2.44 -14.60 1.85
N ARG A 175 3.04 -15.79 1.97
CA ARG A 175 2.29 -17.04 1.89
C ARG A 175 1.63 -17.38 3.23
N HIS A 176 0.57 -18.19 3.17
CA HIS A 176 -0.14 -18.68 4.34
C HIS A 176 0.76 -19.54 5.23
N GLU A 177 1.60 -20.36 4.61
CA GLU A 177 2.58 -21.24 5.27
C GLU A 177 3.67 -20.40 5.97
N THR A 178 4.07 -19.27 5.38
CA THR A 178 5.01 -18.32 6.01
C THR A 178 4.41 -17.67 7.26
N LEU A 179 3.14 -17.25 7.20
CA LEU A 179 2.42 -16.73 8.39
C LEU A 179 2.27 -17.80 9.48
N LYS A 180 2.00 -19.06 9.11
CA LYS A 180 1.94 -20.17 10.07
C LYS A 180 3.31 -20.45 10.69
N LYS A 181 4.39 -20.54 9.89
CA LYS A 181 5.76 -20.69 10.41
C LYS A 181 6.11 -19.61 11.43
N ILE A 182 5.79 -18.35 11.16
CA ILE A 182 6.05 -17.22 12.08
C ILE A 182 5.22 -17.35 13.36
N TYR A 183 3.98 -17.83 13.29
CA TYR A 183 3.18 -18.14 14.46
C TYR A 183 3.80 -19.26 15.29
N ASP A 184 4.05 -20.42 14.67
CA ASP A 184 4.62 -21.61 15.31
C ASP A 184 5.97 -21.29 15.99
N PHE A 185 6.85 -20.53 15.31
CA PHE A 185 8.13 -20.07 15.86
C PHE A 185 7.96 -19.16 17.08
N ASN A 186 6.99 -18.23 17.06
CA ASN A 186 6.76 -17.32 18.18
C ASN A 186 6.09 -18.00 19.38
N GLN A 187 5.39 -19.12 19.18
CA GLN A 187 4.85 -19.94 20.28
C GLN A 187 5.88 -20.94 20.84
N ALA A 188 6.82 -21.41 20.01
CA ALA A 188 7.91 -22.28 20.46
C ALA A 188 8.74 -21.63 21.58
N GLU A 189 9.22 -22.45 22.52
CA GLU A 189 10.11 -22.04 23.63
C GLU A 189 9.61 -20.84 24.47
N ASN A 190 8.30 -20.56 24.47
CA ASN A 190 7.71 -19.37 25.10
C ASN A 190 8.27 -18.03 24.58
N ARG A 191 8.75 -17.96 23.32
CA ARG A 191 9.33 -16.74 22.72
C ARG A 191 8.40 -15.52 22.69
N SER A 192 7.08 -15.74 22.84
CA SER A 192 6.04 -14.72 22.95
C SER A 192 5.69 -14.31 24.40
N VAL A 193 6.21 -14.98 25.43
CA VAL A 193 5.91 -14.71 26.85
C VAL A 193 6.88 -13.64 27.41
N PRO A 194 6.39 -12.47 27.87
CA PRO A 194 7.26 -11.44 28.44
C PRO A 194 7.90 -11.87 29.75
N THR A 195 9.20 -11.66 29.88
CA THR A 195 9.95 -11.84 31.14
C THR A 195 10.15 -10.51 31.87
N PRO A 196 10.38 -10.51 33.19
CA PRO A 196 10.77 -9.31 33.93
C PRO A 196 12.06 -8.69 33.35
N TYR A 197 12.15 -7.36 33.34
CA TYR A 197 13.35 -6.68 32.85
C TYR A 197 14.55 -6.96 33.76
N VAL A 198 15.59 -7.57 33.18
CA VAL A 198 16.89 -7.76 33.82
C VAL A 198 17.91 -6.79 33.19
N PRO A 199 18.54 -5.89 33.96
CA PRO A 199 19.61 -5.04 33.47
C PRO A 199 20.82 -5.86 32.99
N GLY A 200 21.24 -5.67 31.74
CA GLY A 200 22.36 -6.37 31.14
C GLY A 200 22.92 -5.65 29.91
N ARG A 201 24.15 -5.98 29.52
CA ARG A 201 24.70 -5.57 28.22
C ARG A 201 24.22 -6.54 27.15
N ARG A 202 23.73 -6.00 26.04
CA ARG A 202 23.32 -6.80 24.88
C ARG A 202 24.56 -7.35 24.16
N ASN A 203 24.67 -8.66 24.00
CA ASN A 203 25.73 -9.29 23.23
C ASN A 203 25.36 -9.39 21.75
N HIS A 204 26.37 -9.57 20.89
CA HIS A 204 26.17 -9.80 19.46
C HIS A 204 25.38 -11.09 19.15
N ASN A 205 25.40 -12.05 20.06
CA ASN A 205 24.74 -13.35 19.91
C ASN A 205 23.33 -13.39 20.55
N ASP A 206 22.85 -12.28 21.12
CA ASP A 206 21.51 -12.23 21.70
C ASP A 206 20.46 -12.30 20.59
N ALA A 207 19.46 -13.19 20.75
CA ALA A 207 18.37 -13.32 19.80
C ALA A 207 17.67 -11.96 19.56
N TRP A 208 17.41 -11.64 18.31
CA TRP A 208 16.66 -10.44 17.96
C TRP A 208 15.17 -10.63 18.33
N GLY A 209 14.47 -9.52 18.56
CA GLY A 209 13.02 -9.54 18.79
C GLY A 209 12.66 -10.12 20.16
N SER A 210 12.51 -9.26 21.15
CA SER A 210 12.00 -9.62 22.48
C SER A 210 10.49 -9.91 22.45
N PRO A 211 9.90 -10.54 23.49
CA PRO A 211 8.54 -11.09 23.42
C PRO A 211 7.45 -10.10 22.98
N ARG A 212 7.45 -8.86 23.50
CA ARG A 212 6.51 -7.81 23.06
C ARG A 212 6.77 -7.37 21.62
N VAL A 213 8.03 -7.30 21.17
CA VAL A 213 8.35 -7.03 19.75
C VAL A 213 7.71 -8.09 18.85
N ARG A 214 7.80 -9.37 19.22
CA ARG A 214 7.23 -10.49 18.46
C ARG A 214 5.71 -10.44 18.40
N LEU A 215 5.05 -10.35 19.56
CA LEU A 215 3.59 -10.18 19.66
C LEU A 215 3.08 -8.97 18.86
N GLN A 216 3.71 -7.81 19.05
CA GLN A 216 3.31 -6.57 18.39
C GLN A 216 3.47 -6.65 16.87
N THR A 217 4.63 -7.13 16.40
CA THR A 217 4.91 -7.24 14.96
C THR A 217 3.89 -8.18 14.32
N TYR A 218 3.63 -9.34 14.94
CA TYR A 218 2.70 -10.34 14.42
C TYR A 218 1.24 -9.86 14.40
N ALA A 219 0.77 -9.19 15.46
CA ALA A 219 -0.56 -8.57 15.48
C ALA A 219 -0.70 -7.50 14.36
N LEU A 220 0.34 -6.70 14.13
CA LEU A 220 0.39 -5.71 13.06
C LEU A 220 0.41 -6.36 11.65
N MET A 221 1.05 -7.53 11.48
CA MET A 221 0.95 -8.32 10.23
C MET A 221 -0.51 -8.71 9.94
N LEU A 222 -1.22 -9.25 10.94
CA LEU A 222 -2.61 -9.71 10.78
C LEU A 222 -3.59 -8.55 10.53
N ILE A 223 -3.38 -7.37 11.14
CA ILE A 223 -4.17 -6.16 10.79
C ILE A 223 -3.91 -5.73 9.33
N CYS A 224 -2.65 -5.73 8.87
CA CYS A 224 -2.34 -5.40 7.47
C CYS A 224 -2.91 -6.43 6.48
N PHE A 225 -3.01 -7.70 6.90
CA PHE A 225 -3.60 -8.80 6.15
C PHE A 225 -5.12 -8.64 6.05
N TRP A 226 -5.84 -8.69 7.16
CA TRP A 226 -7.31 -8.72 7.18
C TRP A 226 -7.94 -7.40 6.71
N CYS A 227 -7.43 -6.26 7.15
CA CYS A 227 -7.98 -4.94 6.81
C CYS A 227 -7.44 -4.39 5.49
N LEU A 228 -6.64 -5.18 4.75
CA LEU A 228 -5.98 -4.81 3.48
C LEU A 228 -5.17 -3.50 3.58
N LEU A 229 -4.61 -3.19 4.74
CA LEU A 229 -3.90 -1.93 5.00
C LEU A 229 -2.44 -1.96 4.54
N ARG A 230 -1.89 -0.77 4.31
CA ARG A 230 -0.44 -0.57 4.25
C ARG A 230 0.11 -0.44 5.68
N SER A 231 1.39 -0.74 5.88
CA SER A 231 2.04 -0.53 7.18
C SER A 231 2.02 0.94 7.63
N ASP A 232 2.10 1.92 6.70
CA ASP A 232 2.01 3.35 7.02
C ASP A 232 0.60 3.82 7.44
N GLU A 233 -0.41 2.98 7.21
CA GLU A 233 -1.79 3.16 7.68
C GLU A 233 -1.98 2.44 9.02
N ALA A 234 -1.54 1.18 9.12
CA ALA A 234 -1.78 0.33 10.29
C ALA A 234 -1.01 0.76 11.55
N VAL A 235 0.21 1.31 11.45
CA VAL A 235 0.94 1.83 12.64
C VAL A 235 0.30 3.08 13.26
N ARG A 236 -0.70 3.68 12.61
CA ARG A 236 -1.40 4.89 13.09
C ARG A 236 -2.67 4.58 13.89
N ILE A 237 -3.08 3.32 13.94
CA ILE A 237 -4.26 2.88 14.69
C ILE A 237 -4.06 3.22 16.17
N THR A 238 -5.09 3.74 16.82
CA THR A 238 -5.17 4.08 18.24
C THR A 238 -6.13 3.13 18.97
N PHE A 239 -6.10 3.13 20.30
CA PHE A 239 -7.04 2.35 21.12
C PHE A 239 -8.49 2.81 20.90
N ASP A 240 -8.72 4.12 20.79
CA ASP A 240 -10.01 4.74 20.46
C ASP A 240 -10.62 4.21 19.13
N ASP A 241 -9.80 3.68 18.23
CA ASP A 241 -10.24 3.18 16.92
C ASP A 241 -10.74 1.73 16.98
N LEU A 242 -10.67 1.07 18.15
CA LEU A 242 -11.09 -0.32 18.39
C LEU A 242 -12.30 -0.41 19.33
N GLU A 243 -13.33 -1.15 18.91
CA GLU A 243 -14.45 -1.56 19.75
C GLU A 243 -14.48 -3.09 19.88
N PHE A 244 -14.37 -3.62 21.11
CA PHE A 244 -14.38 -5.07 21.36
C PHE A 244 -15.78 -5.59 21.60
N ILE A 245 -16.16 -6.65 20.89
CA ILE A 245 -17.50 -7.23 20.88
C ILE A 245 -17.41 -8.67 21.39
N PRO A 246 -17.98 -8.99 22.58
CA PRO A 246 -17.95 -10.34 23.11
C PRO A 246 -18.81 -11.30 22.26
N ALA A 247 -18.52 -12.60 22.33
CA ALA A 247 -19.35 -13.63 21.72
C ALA A 247 -20.79 -13.59 22.25
N ASP A 248 -21.74 -13.89 21.37
CA ASP A 248 -23.15 -14.15 21.70
C ASP A 248 -23.51 -15.61 21.36
N ALA A 249 -24.80 -15.96 21.39
CA ALA A 249 -25.27 -17.33 21.11
C ALA A 249 -25.12 -17.77 19.63
N THR A 250 -24.76 -16.85 18.74
CA THR A 250 -24.71 -17.01 17.27
C THR A 250 -23.43 -16.45 16.64
N THR A 251 -22.77 -15.47 17.25
CA THR A 251 -21.52 -14.88 16.72
C THR A 251 -20.33 -15.07 17.67
N PRO A 252 -19.13 -15.40 17.15
CA PRO A 252 -17.92 -15.48 17.96
C PRO A 252 -17.38 -14.10 18.29
N SER A 253 -16.62 -13.99 19.39
CA SER A 253 -15.97 -12.75 19.84
C SER A 253 -15.24 -12.07 18.69
N SER A 254 -15.41 -10.76 18.56
CA SER A 254 -14.87 -9.95 17.47
C SER A 254 -14.37 -8.60 17.97
N PHE A 255 -13.74 -7.83 17.11
CA PHE A 255 -13.60 -6.39 17.31
C PHE A 255 -13.91 -5.65 16.02
N GLU A 256 -14.33 -4.40 16.15
CA GLU A 256 -14.56 -3.48 15.05
C GLU A 256 -13.48 -2.41 15.05
N LEU A 257 -12.80 -2.22 13.91
CA LEU A 257 -11.74 -1.22 13.74
C LEU A 257 -12.22 -0.09 12.82
N THR A 258 -12.35 1.12 13.36
CA THR A 258 -12.88 2.30 12.67
C THR A 258 -11.76 3.29 12.35
N LEU A 259 -11.35 3.36 11.09
CA LEU A 259 -10.20 4.17 10.68
C LEU A 259 -10.61 5.62 10.36
N ARG A 260 -10.13 6.57 11.17
CA ARG A 260 -10.37 8.02 11.00
C ARG A 260 -9.92 8.60 9.64
N TRP A 261 -9.05 7.91 8.91
CA TRP A 261 -8.58 8.30 7.58
C TRP A 261 -8.06 7.10 6.78
N ARG A 262 -8.33 7.08 5.46
CA ARG A 262 -7.71 6.15 4.51
C ARG A 262 -7.15 6.88 3.29
N LYS A 263 -5.98 6.43 2.81
CA LYS A 263 -5.27 6.97 1.65
C LYS A 263 -5.90 6.63 0.29
N THR A 264 -6.89 5.73 0.27
CA THR A 264 -7.61 5.29 -0.95
C THR A 264 -9.08 5.67 -0.95
N ASP A 265 -9.59 6.24 0.14
CA ASP A 265 -10.93 6.81 0.18
C ASP A 265 -10.86 8.28 -0.25
N GLN A 266 -11.70 8.67 -1.21
CA GLN A 266 -11.81 10.04 -1.73
C GLN A 266 -13.05 10.78 -1.18
N PHE A 267 -13.94 10.07 -0.50
CA PHE A 267 -15.25 10.56 -0.05
C PHE A 267 -15.43 10.54 1.47
N GLY A 268 -14.53 9.86 2.20
CA GLY A 268 -14.37 9.98 3.65
C GLY A 268 -15.38 9.17 4.48
N GLN A 269 -15.96 8.12 3.91
CA GLN A 269 -16.89 7.21 4.58
C GLN A 269 -16.29 5.80 4.67
N VAL A 270 -15.20 5.68 5.45
CA VAL A 270 -14.55 4.39 5.70
C VAL A 270 -15.46 3.52 6.56
N LYS A 271 -16.07 2.49 5.94
CA LYS A 271 -16.79 1.44 6.68
C LYS A 271 -15.83 0.74 7.67
N PRO A 272 -16.26 0.43 8.91
CA PRO A 272 -15.42 -0.25 9.88
C PRO A 272 -15.04 -1.68 9.50
N PHE A 273 -13.94 -2.16 10.07
CA PHE A 273 -13.39 -3.50 9.86
C PHE A 273 -13.78 -4.42 11.03
N ARG A 274 -14.90 -5.13 10.91
CA ARG A 274 -15.27 -6.17 11.88
C ARG A 274 -14.47 -7.45 11.66
N LEU A 275 -13.58 -7.76 12.61
CA LEU A 275 -12.69 -8.90 12.58
C LEU A 275 -13.07 -9.92 13.66
N TYR A 276 -13.37 -11.14 13.23
CA TYR A 276 -13.84 -12.23 14.09
C TYR A 276 -12.70 -13.10 14.63
N MET A 277 -12.92 -13.71 15.79
CA MET A 277 -12.12 -14.82 16.28
C MET A 277 -12.27 -16.00 15.32
N ARG A 278 -11.15 -16.68 15.03
CA ARG A 278 -11.10 -17.91 14.21
C ARG A 278 -10.97 -19.13 15.10
N ASP A 279 -11.28 -20.30 14.56
CA ASP A 279 -11.09 -21.58 15.26
C ASP A 279 -9.62 -21.88 15.54
N GLU A 280 -9.33 -22.93 16.30
CA GLU A 280 -7.97 -23.27 16.73
C GLU A 280 -7.09 -23.77 15.57
N CYS A 281 -7.70 -24.40 14.55
CA CYS A 281 -7.03 -24.80 13.31
C CYS A 281 -6.51 -23.61 12.47
N GLU A 282 -7.01 -22.40 12.73
CA GLU A 282 -6.61 -21.13 12.12
C GLU A 282 -6.10 -20.13 13.16
N ALA A 283 -5.56 -20.60 14.29
CA ALA A 283 -5.03 -19.72 15.33
C ALA A 283 -3.94 -18.76 14.78
N HIS A 284 -3.16 -19.21 13.79
CA HIS A 284 -2.14 -18.44 13.06
C HIS A 284 -2.69 -17.44 12.01
N LEU A 285 -4.01 -17.30 11.89
CA LEU A 285 -4.67 -16.18 11.20
C LEU A 285 -5.56 -15.35 12.14
N CYS A 286 -5.78 -15.77 13.38
CA CYS A 286 -6.78 -15.18 14.26
C CYS A 286 -6.41 -13.76 14.73
N PRO A 287 -7.07 -12.69 14.23
CA PRO A 287 -6.70 -11.32 14.57
C PRO A 287 -7.05 -11.00 16.02
N VAL A 288 -8.14 -11.56 16.55
CA VAL A 288 -8.58 -11.36 17.93
C VAL A 288 -7.60 -11.95 18.94
N ARG A 289 -7.11 -13.20 18.74
CA ARG A 289 -6.06 -13.80 19.58
C ARG A 289 -4.80 -12.92 19.59
N ALA A 290 -4.32 -12.49 18.42
CA ALA A 290 -3.08 -11.73 18.30
C ALA A 290 -3.17 -10.32 18.93
N ILE A 291 -4.28 -9.61 18.72
CA ILE A 291 -4.51 -8.28 19.31
C ILE A 291 -4.70 -8.37 20.83
N ALA A 292 -5.47 -9.35 21.32
CA ALA A 292 -5.64 -9.57 22.76
C ALA A 292 -4.32 -9.91 23.45
N ALA A 293 -3.51 -10.79 22.86
CA ALA A 293 -2.17 -11.12 23.38
C ALA A 293 -1.23 -9.90 23.40
N TRP A 294 -1.25 -9.08 22.34
CA TRP A 294 -0.49 -7.82 22.30
C TRP A 294 -0.93 -6.85 23.39
N ILE A 295 -2.23 -6.53 23.51
CA ILE A 295 -2.74 -5.54 24.48
C ILE A 295 -2.46 -5.99 25.92
N SER A 296 -2.73 -7.26 26.24
CA SER A 296 -2.48 -7.84 27.57
C SER A 296 -1.00 -7.78 27.96
N SER A 297 -0.12 -7.98 26.98
CA SER A 297 1.34 -7.90 27.15
C SER A 297 1.85 -6.46 27.26
N ALA A 298 1.22 -5.53 26.55
CA ALA A 298 1.62 -4.12 26.47
C ALA A 298 1.23 -3.30 27.72
N GLN A 299 0.16 -3.68 28.43
CA GLN A 299 -0.32 -3.03 29.66
C GLN A 299 -0.55 -1.51 29.50
N LYS A 300 -1.20 -1.12 28.40
CA LYS A 300 -1.54 0.26 28.04
C LYS A 300 -2.93 0.28 27.38
N GLU A 301 -3.80 1.20 27.80
CA GLU A 301 -5.23 1.21 27.43
C GLU A 301 -5.63 2.39 26.53
N SER A 302 -4.70 3.29 26.20
CA SER A 302 -4.99 4.52 25.42
C SER A 302 -3.83 4.93 24.51
N GLY A 303 -4.09 5.85 23.56
CA GLY A 303 -3.08 6.33 22.61
C GLY A 303 -2.81 5.36 21.45
N PRO A 304 -1.60 5.35 20.86
CA PRO A 304 -1.28 4.50 19.72
C PRO A 304 -1.39 3.01 20.07
N LEU A 305 -2.04 2.21 19.22
CA LEU A 305 -2.15 0.76 19.41
C LEU A 305 -0.79 0.07 19.27
N PHE A 306 -0.02 0.49 18.26
CA PHE A 306 1.32 0.01 17.97
C PHE A 306 2.34 1.08 18.36
N ARG A 307 3.24 0.73 19.28
CA ARG A 307 4.17 1.63 19.96
C ARG A 307 5.63 1.23 19.72
N LYS A 308 6.54 2.20 19.83
CA LYS A 308 7.98 2.00 19.80
C LYS A 308 8.42 1.15 21.01
N MET A 309 9.31 0.20 20.77
CA MET A 309 9.90 -0.63 21.82
C MET A 309 11.27 -0.07 22.21
N ASN A 310 11.46 0.13 23.51
CA ASN A 310 12.72 0.53 24.13
C ASN A 310 13.54 -0.70 24.55
N SER A 311 14.80 -0.48 24.94
CA SER A 311 15.66 -1.53 25.49
C SER A 311 15.00 -2.28 26.65
N GLY A 312 15.14 -3.60 26.71
CA GLY A 312 14.61 -4.40 27.82
C GLY A 312 13.14 -4.82 27.69
N ASP A 313 12.61 -4.90 26.47
CA ASP A 313 11.19 -5.21 26.18
C ASP A 313 10.19 -4.21 26.82
N LEU A 314 10.63 -2.95 26.99
CA LEU A 314 9.83 -1.87 27.56
C LEU A 314 9.03 -1.14 26.47
N VAL A 315 7.74 -0.95 26.71
CA VAL A 315 6.83 -0.27 25.77
C VAL A 315 6.93 1.25 25.96
N SER A 316 7.28 1.99 24.91
CA SER A 316 7.23 3.46 24.89
C SER A 316 5.80 3.96 24.72
N ASP A 317 5.54 5.24 25.01
CA ASP A 317 4.28 5.91 24.64
C ASP A 317 4.32 6.49 23.21
N GLU A 318 5.49 6.52 22.57
CA GLU A 318 5.64 6.92 21.17
C GLU A 318 5.07 5.86 20.19
N PRO A 319 4.43 6.27 19.08
CA PRO A 319 3.92 5.34 18.06
C PRO A 319 5.05 4.61 17.32
N LEU A 320 4.75 3.42 16.78
CA LEU A 320 5.69 2.63 16.00
C LEU A 320 5.97 3.24 14.62
N ALA A 321 7.23 3.37 14.24
CA ALA A 321 7.61 3.78 12.88
C ALA A 321 7.45 2.64 11.87
N SER A 322 6.87 2.93 10.69
CA SER A 322 6.64 1.91 9.66
C SER A 322 7.93 1.26 9.13
N ASP A 323 9.08 1.96 9.15
CA ASP A 323 10.35 1.38 8.71
C ASP A 323 10.90 0.38 9.75
N THR A 324 10.72 0.66 11.05
CA THR A 324 11.04 -0.27 12.15
C THR A 324 10.18 -1.53 12.09
N PHE A 325 8.89 -1.41 11.77
CA PHE A 325 8.04 -2.59 11.51
C PHE A 325 8.56 -3.43 10.34
N LEU A 326 9.01 -2.80 9.24
CA LEU A 326 9.58 -3.52 8.10
C LEU A 326 10.92 -4.20 8.41
N GLU A 327 11.70 -3.65 9.35
CA GLU A 327 12.90 -4.29 9.87
C GLU A 327 12.54 -5.54 10.68
N TRP A 328 11.68 -5.42 11.69
CA TRP A 328 11.23 -6.55 12.50
C TRP A 328 10.54 -7.64 11.67
N PHE A 329 9.75 -7.28 10.66
CA PHE A 329 9.16 -8.24 9.73
C PHE A 329 10.21 -9.01 8.93
N ARG A 330 11.25 -8.37 8.40
CA ARG A 330 12.35 -9.07 7.71
C ARG A 330 13.04 -10.06 8.64
N ASN A 331 13.23 -9.67 9.89
CA ASN A 331 13.86 -10.54 10.87
C ASN A 331 12.95 -11.74 11.25
N CYS A 332 11.61 -11.57 11.27
CA CYS A 332 10.68 -12.70 11.35
C CYS A 332 10.75 -13.65 10.13
N LEU A 333 11.15 -13.18 8.95
CA LEU A 333 11.36 -14.04 7.78
C LEU A 333 12.69 -14.81 7.88
N PHE A 334 13.74 -14.18 8.43
CA PHE A 334 15.00 -14.86 8.75
C PHE A 334 14.82 -15.95 9.82
N ASP A 335 14.01 -15.72 10.86
CA ASP A 335 13.71 -16.73 11.90
C ASP A 335 13.11 -18.04 11.37
N VAL A 336 12.48 -18.02 10.19
CA VAL A 336 11.71 -19.16 9.64
C VAL A 336 12.29 -19.72 8.34
N ASP A 337 13.53 -19.33 8.03
CA ASP A 337 14.27 -19.64 6.81
C ASP A 337 13.44 -19.39 5.53
N ASP A 338 12.74 -18.26 5.47
CA ASP A 338 12.01 -17.84 4.26
C ASP A 338 12.74 -16.67 3.58
N PRO A 339 13.59 -16.90 2.57
CA PRO A 339 14.47 -15.89 1.94
C PRO A 339 13.70 -14.91 1.04
N PHE A 340 12.39 -14.79 1.21
CA PHE A 340 11.46 -14.25 0.22
C PHE A 340 11.26 -12.73 0.39
N PRO A 341 11.73 -11.91 -0.58
CA PRO A 341 11.77 -10.46 -0.43
C PRO A 341 10.37 -9.83 -0.42
N SER A 342 9.87 -9.59 0.79
CA SER A 342 8.52 -9.08 1.06
C SER A 342 8.54 -7.58 1.42
N GLY A 343 7.69 -6.80 0.76
CA GLY A 343 7.54 -5.36 1.00
C GLY A 343 6.27 -4.99 1.79
N THR A 344 6.04 -3.69 1.97
CA THR A 344 4.86 -3.08 2.64
C THR A 344 3.49 -3.54 2.13
N HIS A 345 3.43 -4.17 0.95
CA HIS A 345 2.21 -4.66 0.32
C HIS A 345 2.04 -6.19 0.40
N ALA A 346 2.98 -6.92 1.00
CA ALA A 346 2.93 -8.38 1.07
C ALA A 346 1.68 -8.88 1.82
N PHE A 347 1.40 -8.31 3.01
CA PHE A 347 0.20 -8.61 3.82
C PHE A 347 -1.09 -8.25 3.10
N ARG A 348 -1.19 -7.03 2.57
CA ARG A 348 -2.35 -6.55 1.80
C ARG A 348 -2.67 -7.46 0.61
N ARG A 349 -1.65 -7.94 -0.11
CA ARG A 349 -1.81 -8.89 -1.22
C ARG A 349 -2.25 -10.28 -0.75
N ALA A 350 -1.63 -10.78 0.30
CA ALA A 350 -1.99 -12.06 0.92
C ALA A 350 -3.45 -12.05 1.43
N GLY A 351 -3.88 -10.95 2.05
CA GLY A 351 -5.28 -10.74 2.43
C GLY A 351 -6.22 -10.74 1.22
N CYS A 352 -5.89 -10.03 0.13
CA CYS A 352 -6.70 -10.07 -1.11
C CYS A 352 -6.87 -11.50 -1.65
N GLN A 353 -5.79 -12.28 -1.62
CA GLN A 353 -5.78 -13.67 -2.10
C GLN A 353 -6.53 -14.59 -1.14
N HIS A 354 -6.35 -14.44 0.18
CA HIS A 354 -7.10 -15.22 1.17
C HIS A 354 -8.61 -14.98 1.07
N LEU A 355 -9.04 -13.71 1.04
CA LEU A 355 -10.44 -13.34 0.86
C LEU A 355 -11.01 -13.88 -0.46
N SER A 356 -10.23 -13.88 -1.55
CA SER A 356 -10.69 -14.31 -2.88
C SER A 356 -10.64 -15.83 -3.14
N SER A 357 -9.82 -16.59 -2.39
CA SER A 357 -9.54 -18.00 -2.69
C SER A 357 -9.90 -18.97 -1.57
N TYR A 358 -10.12 -18.47 -0.34
CA TYR A 358 -10.49 -19.28 0.83
C TYR A 358 -11.82 -18.84 1.47
N LEU A 359 -12.33 -17.65 1.12
CA LEU A 359 -13.67 -17.18 1.49
C LEU A 359 -14.52 -16.95 0.23
N PRO A 360 -15.87 -16.96 0.30
CA PRO A 360 -16.74 -16.75 -0.85
C PRO A 360 -16.89 -15.25 -1.22
N TRP A 361 -15.79 -14.47 -1.20
CA TRP A 361 -15.85 -13.03 -1.48
C TRP A 361 -15.60 -12.74 -2.95
N GLY A 362 -16.68 -12.40 -3.67
CA GLY A 362 -16.58 -11.82 -5.01
C GLY A 362 -15.71 -10.56 -5.00
N GLY A 363 -14.94 -10.34 -6.08
CA GLY A 363 -13.92 -9.29 -6.13
C GLY A 363 -14.41 -7.85 -5.92
N ARG A 364 -15.72 -7.58 -6.13
CA ARG A 364 -16.36 -6.31 -5.75
C ARG A 364 -16.37 -6.11 -4.23
N HIS A 365 -16.77 -7.13 -3.46
CA HIS A 365 -16.77 -7.08 -2.00
C HIS A 365 -15.37 -6.83 -1.42
N ILE A 366 -14.34 -7.46 -2.00
CA ILE A 366 -12.94 -7.22 -1.67
C ILE A 366 -12.52 -5.77 -1.97
N ALA A 367 -13.01 -5.18 -3.07
CA ALA A 367 -12.73 -3.78 -3.43
C ALA A 367 -13.40 -2.79 -2.48
N ASP A 368 -14.65 -3.03 -2.09
CA ASP A 368 -15.39 -2.20 -1.13
C ASP A 368 -14.76 -2.26 0.27
N TRP A 369 -14.41 -3.46 0.76
CA TRP A 369 -13.65 -3.66 2.00
C TRP A 369 -12.25 -3.00 1.93
N GLY A 370 -11.57 -3.14 0.79
CA GLY A 370 -10.32 -2.45 0.51
C GLY A 370 -10.42 -0.93 0.46
N GLY A 371 -11.64 -0.39 0.27
CA GLY A 371 -11.90 1.03 0.05
C GLY A 371 -11.30 1.52 -1.27
N TRP A 372 -11.64 0.88 -2.39
CA TRP A 372 -11.16 1.19 -3.75
C TRP A 372 -12.31 1.54 -4.68
N SER A 373 -12.26 2.73 -5.30
CA SER A 373 -13.35 3.28 -6.11
C SER A 373 -13.58 2.57 -7.46
N THR A 374 -12.64 1.76 -7.95
CA THR A 374 -12.80 1.01 -9.21
C THR A 374 -12.31 -0.44 -9.11
N PHE A 375 -13.17 -1.36 -9.55
CA PHE A 375 -12.84 -2.79 -9.67
C PHE A 375 -11.84 -3.09 -10.80
N ALA A 376 -11.87 -2.29 -11.87
CA ALA A 376 -11.31 -2.59 -13.19
C ALA A 376 -9.78 -2.66 -13.32
N THR A 377 -8.96 -2.54 -12.26
CA THR A 377 -7.49 -2.64 -12.41
C THR A 377 -6.73 -3.07 -11.16
N PHE A 378 -7.05 -2.50 -9.99
CA PHE A 378 -6.24 -2.72 -8.77
C PHE A 378 -6.51 -4.04 -8.04
N PRO A 379 -7.77 -4.44 -7.72
CA PRO A 379 -8.03 -5.70 -7.01
C PRO A 379 -7.52 -6.91 -7.80
N ILE A 380 -7.84 -6.99 -9.09
CA ILE A 380 -7.43 -8.07 -10.00
C ILE A 380 -5.89 -8.21 -10.02
N ARG A 381 -5.15 -7.10 -10.03
CA ARG A 381 -3.67 -7.07 -10.00
C ARG A 381 -3.06 -7.31 -8.61
N MET A 382 -3.86 -7.37 -7.54
CA MET A 382 -3.44 -7.92 -6.25
C MET A 382 -3.59 -9.45 -6.27
N MET A 383 -4.75 -9.96 -6.74
CA MET A 383 -5.06 -11.40 -6.79
C MET A 383 -4.12 -12.17 -7.75
N LEU A 384 -4.04 -11.76 -9.02
CA LEU A 384 -3.29 -12.48 -10.07
C LEU A 384 -1.76 -12.43 -9.93
N ALA A 385 -1.21 -11.75 -8.92
CA ALA A 385 0.24 -11.58 -8.77
C ALA A 385 0.97 -12.80 -8.15
N GLY A 386 0.25 -13.89 -7.85
CA GLY A 386 0.81 -15.13 -7.30
C GLY A 386 0.88 -16.31 -8.27
N THR A 387 0.26 -16.23 -9.46
CA THR A 387 -0.03 -17.41 -10.31
C THR A 387 1.15 -17.94 -11.13
N SER A 388 2.39 -17.48 -10.90
CA SER A 388 3.56 -17.89 -11.70
C SER A 388 4.23 -19.19 -11.24
N GLU A 389 3.90 -19.70 -10.05
CA GLU A 389 4.60 -20.83 -9.40
C GLU A 389 3.58 -21.79 -8.74
N MET A 390 2.75 -22.47 -9.54
CA MET A 390 1.99 -23.65 -9.12
C MET A 390 2.78 -24.92 -9.49
N PRO A 391 3.10 -25.83 -8.55
CA PRO A 391 3.76 -27.09 -8.88
C PRO A 391 2.86 -28.00 -9.72
N SER A 392 3.36 -28.52 -10.83
CA SER A 392 2.66 -29.52 -11.65
C SER A 392 2.69 -30.89 -10.97
N GLY A 393 1.81 -31.12 -9.98
CA GLY A 393 1.91 -32.29 -9.11
C GLY A 393 0.77 -32.53 -8.12
N ALA A 394 -0.49 -32.28 -8.48
CA ALA A 394 -1.67 -32.76 -7.74
C ALA A 394 -2.80 -33.09 -8.73
N GLY A 395 -3.30 -34.33 -8.71
CA GLY A 395 -4.29 -34.82 -9.67
C GLY A 395 -5.69 -34.94 -9.11
N HIS A 396 -6.70 -34.76 -9.97
CA HIS A 396 -8.12 -35.08 -9.81
C HIS A 396 -8.86 -34.45 -8.60
N GLY A 397 -9.81 -33.54 -8.86
CA GLY A 397 -10.79 -33.12 -7.84
C GLY A 397 -11.41 -31.71 -7.90
N ALA A 398 -11.10 -30.86 -8.90
CA ALA A 398 -11.57 -29.47 -8.93
C ALA A 398 -11.84 -28.90 -10.34
N GLY A 399 -12.35 -29.72 -11.25
CA GLY A 399 -12.36 -29.46 -12.71
C GLY A 399 -13.64 -28.86 -13.30
N GLU A 400 -14.27 -27.85 -12.70
CA GLU A 400 -15.50 -27.25 -13.29
C GLU A 400 -15.72 -25.75 -13.03
N GLY A 401 -15.26 -25.20 -11.90
CA GLY A 401 -15.59 -23.81 -11.49
C GLY A 401 -14.86 -22.65 -12.19
N LEU A 402 -14.02 -22.89 -13.19
CA LEU A 402 -13.03 -21.90 -13.68
C LEU A 402 -13.12 -21.50 -15.17
N GLN A 403 -14.07 -22.03 -15.94
CA GLN A 403 -14.19 -21.68 -17.37
C GLN A 403 -15.07 -20.44 -17.66
N ASN A 404 -15.96 -20.04 -16.74
CA ASN A 404 -16.96 -18.99 -17.03
C ASN A 404 -16.43 -17.56 -16.91
N VAL A 405 -15.30 -17.31 -16.24
CA VAL A 405 -14.74 -15.94 -16.07
C VAL A 405 -14.25 -15.32 -17.39
N GLY A 406 -14.15 -16.12 -18.46
CA GLY A 406 -13.64 -15.68 -19.77
C GLY A 406 -14.68 -15.28 -20.82
N LYS A 407 -15.99 -15.43 -20.57
CA LYS A 407 -17.03 -15.19 -21.60
C LYS A 407 -17.78 -13.86 -21.47
N ASP A 408 -17.88 -13.29 -20.28
CA ASP A 408 -18.72 -12.12 -19.98
C ASP A 408 -18.08 -10.77 -20.40
N ILE A 409 -17.23 -10.77 -21.44
CA ILE A 409 -16.47 -9.59 -21.91
C ILE A 409 -16.83 -9.22 -23.37
N GLU A 410 -17.45 -10.12 -24.15
CA GLU A 410 -17.82 -9.86 -25.56
C GLU A 410 -19.34 -9.68 -25.82
N GLN A 411 -20.14 -9.38 -24.79
CA GLN A 411 -21.52 -8.89 -24.96
C GLN A 411 -21.83 -7.68 -24.06
N VAL A 412 -21.28 -6.51 -24.42
CA VAL A 412 -21.81 -5.20 -23.99
C VAL A 412 -22.26 -4.45 -25.23
N GLN A 413 -23.37 -4.91 -25.81
CA GLN A 413 -24.01 -4.28 -26.96
C GLN A 413 -24.94 -3.15 -26.49
N PHE A 414 -24.87 -1.99 -27.14
CA PHE A 414 -25.74 -0.85 -26.85
C PHE A 414 -27.19 -1.17 -27.22
N CYS A 415 -28.07 -1.31 -26.23
CA CYS A 415 -29.52 -1.25 -26.40
C CYS A 415 -30.11 -0.25 -25.39
N LYS A 416 -31.02 0.61 -25.86
CA LYS A 416 -31.96 1.33 -24.99
C LYS A 416 -33.11 0.39 -24.61
N GLY A 417 -33.74 0.63 -23.47
CA GLY A 417 -35.07 0.10 -23.18
C GLY A 417 -36.18 0.85 -23.95
N ASP A 418 -37.44 0.45 -23.87
CA ASP A 418 -38.04 -0.67 -23.12
C ASP A 418 -39.36 -1.12 -23.78
N GLY A 419 -39.76 -2.38 -23.53
CA GLY A 419 -41.16 -2.80 -23.40
C GLY A 419 -42.03 -2.97 -24.65
N GLU A 420 -42.39 -4.23 -24.95
CA GLU A 420 -43.71 -4.61 -25.47
C GLU A 420 -44.23 -5.83 -24.69
N ASP A 421 -45.46 -5.75 -24.17
CA ASP A 421 -46.19 -6.85 -23.52
C ASP A 421 -47.32 -7.31 -24.45
N GLU A 422 -47.39 -8.61 -24.80
CA GLU A 422 -48.58 -9.18 -25.45
C GLU A 422 -49.42 -10.02 -24.46
N ASN A 423 -50.52 -9.44 -23.99
CA ASN A 423 -51.67 -10.18 -23.49
C ASN A 423 -52.97 -9.49 -23.93
N HIS A 424 -53.59 -10.02 -24.98
CA HIS A 424 -54.98 -9.70 -25.36
C HIS A 424 -55.96 -10.17 -24.24
N PRO A 425 -57.16 -9.58 -24.06
CA PRO A 425 -58.07 -9.30 -25.18
C PRO A 425 -59.04 -8.08 -25.10
N LYS A 426 -59.45 -7.60 -26.29
CA LYS A 426 -60.80 -7.06 -26.65
C LYS A 426 -61.39 -5.89 -25.82
N GLY A 427 -61.58 -4.73 -26.46
CA GLY A 427 -62.41 -3.63 -25.93
C GLY A 427 -62.67 -2.48 -26.91
N SER A 428 -63.64 -2.66 -27.79
CA SER A 428 -64.40 -1.66 -28.59
C SER A 428 -64.11 -0.14 -28.47
N ASN A 429 -63.98 0.47 -29.67
CA ASN A 429 -64.71 1.67 -30.12
C ASN A 429 -64.21 3.13 -29.88
N ASP A 430 -64.32 3.88 -30.99
CA ASP A 430 -64.76 5.28 -31.20
C ASP A 430 -63.85 6.48 -30.84
N ASP A 431 -63.29 7.03 -31.93
CA ASP A 431 -63.30 8.44 -32.39
C ASP A 431 -62.50 9.61 -31.75
N ASP A 432 -62.04 10.43 -32.70
CA ASP A 432 -61.88 11.90 -32.72
C ASP A 432 -60.72 12.67 -32.02
N THR A 433 -59.96 13.35 -32.90
CA THR A 433 -59.32 14.68 -32.75
C THR A 433 -58.15 14.90 -31.77
N ALA A 434 -57.37 15.99 -31.83
CA ALA A 434 -56.72 16.75 -32.93
C ALA A 434 -55.91 17.91 -32.30
N GLU A 435 -54.89 18.44 -33.02
CA GLU A 435 -54.14 19.69 -32.69
C GLU A 435 -53.33 19.69 -31.36
N MET A 436 -52.33 20.54 -31.09
CA MET A 436 -51.72 21.68 -31.80
C MET A 436 -50.18 21.54 -31.97
N ILE A 437 -49.56 22.44 -32.74
CA ILE A 437 -48.11 22.61 -32.97
C ILE A 437 -47.76 24.10 -32.68
N GLU A 438 -46.46 24.45 -32.70
CA GLU A 438 -45.89 25.82 -32.58
C GLU A 438 -45.88 26.39 -31.13
N GLU A 439 -45.00 27.31 -30.70
CA GLU A 439 -43.87 28.08 -31.29
C GLU A 439 -42.74 28.14 -30.19
N VAL A 440 -41.51 28.70 -30.29
CA VAL A 440 -40.71 29.48 -31.26
C VAL A 440 -39.20 29.23 -30.98
N ALA A 441 -38.26 29.96 -31.60
CA ALA A 441 -36.81 29.90 -31.34
C ALA A 441 -36.14 31.30 -31.31
N GLU A 442 -34.79 31.34 -31.19
CA GLU A 442 -33.89 32.52 -31.27
C GLU A 442 -33.91 33.44 -30.00
N ASP A 443 -32.80 34.02 -29.54
CA ASP A 443 -31.88 34.99 -30.19
C ASP A 443 -30.38 34.84 -29.76
N GLU A 444 -29.45 35.59 -30.38
CA GLU A 444 -27.97 35.52 -30.23
C GLU A 444 -27.30 36.74 -29.54
N GLY A 445 -25.97 36.67 -29.32
CA GLY A 445 -25.07 37.81 -29.00
C GLY A 445 -24.75 38.00 -27.50
N ASP A 446 -23.51 38.27 -27.07
CA ASP A 446 -22.26 38.68 -27.76
C ASP A 446 -21.03 38.17 -26.97
#